data_AF-A0A8C5EVK5-F1
#
_entry.id   AF-A0A8C5EVK5-F1
#
_cell.length_a   1.000
_cell.length_b   1.000
_cell.length_c   1.000
_cell.angle_alpha   90.00
_cell.angle_beta   90.00
_cell.angle_gamma   90.00
#
_symmetry.space_group_name_H-M   'P 1'
#
loop_
_entity.id
_entity.type
_entity.pdbx_description
1 polymer ?
#
loop_
_entity_poly.entity_id
_entity_poly.type
_entity_poly.pdbx_seq_one_letter_code
_entity_poly.pdbx_strand_id
1 'polypeptide(L)'
;MGANNTRRVSFEADENQNITVVKGIRLSENVIKRMREPEEPPKKQQPPTPPPPAPTVASSLLRPVPPLFDPITSLPPLLPSPVEAVEPTPPPPPPPVHFVTETVPPPPPPPVEQPKEEPVFSAPVPKSEPVPEPSPVPVAPLPPPPTPPVDEEALRKTITEELNQGFKQDRAKAEQELQAWLESEKARVSASAQAEAQSQVQDEVSRILSVERAVAQESVQQAIIKERITTEDEKRRAQLFAKQLEAREADLKKQDVFYREQVARLEERSVQFYKVTTENYHKAADDINSKFRRYEMYPVCTDLQGQILACYKENVGKTLNCSSIAALYLQCVNNAKQNNIVHAPSWTDDATS
;
A
#
# COMPACT_ATOMS: atom_id res chain seq x y z
N MET A 1 9.54 -34.41 -44.24
CA MET A 1 9.08 -34.51 -42.84
C MET A 1 10.03 -33.66 -41.99
N GLY A 2 9.63 -32.44 -41.62
CA GLY A 2 10.46 -31.53 -40.80
C GLY A 2 9.96 -31.55 -39.36
N ALA A 3 10.77 -32.06 -38.44
CA ALA A 3 10.43 -32.19 -37.03
C ALA A 3 10.42 -30.81 -36.34
N ASN A 4 9.23 -30.33 -35.97
CA ASN A 4 9.05 -29.21 -35.06
C ASN A 4 9.32 -29.69 -33.62
N ASN A 5 10.53 -29.43 -33.12
CA ASN A 5 10.91 -29.77 -31.76
C ASN A 5 10.55 -28.61 -30.82
N THR A 6 9.37 -28.66 -30.21
CA THR A 6 8.96 -27.78 -29.12
C THR A 6 9.79 -28.09 -27.88
N ARG A 7 10.92 -27.39 -27.69
CA ARG A 7 11.70 -27.45 -26.44
C ARG A 7 10.86 -26.93 -25.29
N ARG A 8 10.51 -27.81 -24.35
CA ARG A 8 9.89 -27.43 -23.07
C ARG A 8 10.92 -26.67 -22.23
N VAL A 9 10.54 -25.47 -21.80
CA VAL A 9 11.35 -24.60 -20.94
C VAL A 9 10.85 -24.80 -19.51
N SER A 10 11.71 -25.30 -18.63
CA SER A 10 11.41 -25.42 -17.20
C SER A 10 11.68 -24.09 -16.52
N PHE A 11 10.68 -23.55 -15.83
CA PHE A 11 10.81 -22.34 -15.03
C PHE A 11 11.10 -22.75 -13.59
N GLU A 12 12.23 -22.29 -13.04
CA GLU A 12 12.55 -22.46 -11.62
C GLU A 12 12.46 -21.08 -10.96
N ALA A 13 11.70 -20.99 -9.87
CA ALA A 13 11.56 -19.76 -9.12
C ALA A 13 12.67 -19.72 -8.06
N ASP A 14 13.51 -18.69 -8.13
CA ASP A 14 14.55 -18.42 -7.14
C ASP A 14 13.94 -17.96 -5.79
N GLU A 15 14.70 -18.01 -4.70
CA GLU A 15 14.26 -17.70 -3.32
C GLU A 15 13.69 -16.27 -3.16
N ASN A 16 13.95 -15.38 -4.14
CA ASN A 16 13.41 -14.03 -4.22
C ASN A 16 12.21 -13.87 -5.19
N GLN A 17 11.52 -14.96 -5.56
CA GLN A 17 10.40 -14.97 -6.53
C GLN A 17 10.75 -14.47 -7.95
N ASN A 18 12.04 -14.37 -8.27
CA ASN A 18 12.49 -14.01 -9.62
C ASN A 18 12.48 -15.28 -10.49
N ILE A 19 11.69 -15.26 -11.58
CA ILE A 19 11.63 -16.37 -12.54
C ILE A 19 12.98 -16.42 -13.26
N THR A 20 13.80 -17.45 -12.99
CA THR A 20 15.04 -17.67 -13.72
C THR A 20 14.87 -18.87 -14.65
N VAL A 21 15.00 -18.64 -15.95
CA VAL A 21 14.92 -19.71 -16.95
C VAL A 21 16.28 -20.39 -17.02
N VAL A 22 16.35 -21.62 -16.53
CA VAL A 22 17.60 -22.39 -16.45
C VAL A 22 17.98 -22.93 -17.83
N LYS A 23 18.87 -22.18 -18.50
CA LYS A 23 20.05 -22.60 -19.29
C LYS A 23 20.31 -21.63 -20.46
N GLY A 24 21.11 -20.60 -20.15
CA GLY A 24 22.05 -20.01 -21.12
C GLY A 24 21.64 -18.73 -21.85
N ILE A 25 20.45 -18.17 -21.63
CA ILE A 25 20.08 -16.88 -22.25
C ILE A 25 19.41 -15.98 -21.21
N ARG A 26 20.13 -14.94 -20.76
CA ARG A 26 19.55 -13.84 -19.98
C ARG A 26 18.80 -12.93 -20.94
N LEU A 27 17.47 -12.84 -20.79
CA LEU A 27 16.67 -11.86 -21.50
C LEU A 27 16.85 -10.49 -20.85
N SER A 28 16.98 -9.44 -21.67
CA SER A 28 17.04 -8.05 -21.18
C SER A 28 15.73 -7.66 -20.48
N GLU A 29 15.79 -6.75 -19.51
CA GLU A 29 14.60 -6.23 -18.79
C GLU A 29 13.49 -5.73 -19.73
N ASN A 30 13.85 -5.13 -20.86
CA ASN A 30 12.90 -4.65 -21.86
C ASN A 30 12.11 -5.76 -22.57
N VAL A 31 12.63 -6.98 -22.60
CA VAL A 31 11.95 -8.16 -23.17
C VAL A 31 11.07 -8.81 -22.11
N ILE A 32 11.57 -8.90 -20.87
CA ILE A 32 10.81 -9.41 -19.73
C ILE A 32 9.57 -8.56 -19.48
N LYS A 33 9.70 -7.23 -19.53
CA LYS A 33 8.57 -6.31 -19.32
C LYS A 33 7.48 -6.49 -20.36
N ARG A 34 7.85 -6.72 -21.62
CA ARG A 34 6.92 -7.01 -22.72
C ARG A 34 6.24 -8.38 -22.60
N MET A 35 6.89 -9.35 -21.97
CA MET A 35 6.30 -10.67 -21.72
C MET A 35 5.40 -10.71 -20.47
N ARG A 36 5.45 -9.67 -19.62
CA ARG A 36 4.68 -9.57 -18.38
C ARG A 36 3.36 -8.80 -18.55
N GLU A 37 3.23 -8.00 -19.60
CA GLU A 37 2.01 -7.25 -19.91
C GLU A 37 1.08 -8.09 -20.82
N PRO A 38 -0.23 -8.23 -20.51
CA PRO A 38 -1.20 -8.78 -21.45
C PRO A 38 -1.42 -7.80 -22.61
N GLU A 39 -1.36 -8.29 -23.86
CA GLU A 39 -1.68 -7.49 -25.05
C GLU A 39 -3.12 -6.93 -24.99
N GLU A 40 -3.25 -5.60 -24.92
CA GLU A 40 -4.46 -4.92 -25.37
C GLU A 40 -4.44 -4.77 -26.92
N PRO A 41 -5.59 -4.88 -27.60
CA PRO A 41 -5.66 -4.99 -29.06
C PRO A 41 -5.26 -3.68 -29.78
N PRO A 42 -4.72 -3.77 -31.02
CA PRO A 42 -4.10 -2.64 -31.69
C PRO A 42 -5.14 -1.65 -32.22
N LYS A 43 -5.04 -0.39 -31.78
CA LYS A 43 -5.69 0.73 -32.49
C LYS A 43 -4.91 1.05 -33.78
N LYS A 44 -5.70 1.15 -34.85
CA LYS A 44 -5.36 1.35 -36.26
C LYS A 44 -4.18 2.30 -36.57
N GLN A 45 -3.45 1.88 -37.59
CA GLN A 45 -2.33 2.50 -38.30
C GLN A 45 -2.62 3.91 -38.84
N GLN A 46 -1.57 4.73 -38.89
CA GLN A 46 -1.41 5.82 -39.86
C GLN A 46 0.00 5.72 -40.47
N PRO A 47 0.17 5.86 -41.81
CA PRO A 47 1.42 5.53 -42.49
C PRO A 47 2.52 6.61 -42.30
N PRO A 48 3.81 6.24 -42.37
CA PRO A 48 4.92 7.18 -42.22
C PRO A 48 5.12 8.03 -43.49
N THR A 49 5.14 9.34 -43.31
CA THR A 49 5.57 10.35 -44.29
C THR A 49 7.09 10.25 -44.50
N PRO A 50 7.62 10.35 -45.73
CA PRO A 50 9.07 10.31 -46.00
C PRO A 50 9.76 11.63 -45.58
N PRO A 51 11.05 11.60 -45.18
CA PRO A 51 11.81 12.81 -44.87
C PRO A 51 12.25 13.56 -46.15
N PRO A 52 12.44 14.89 -46.11
CA PRO A 52 12.91 15.67 -47.25
C PRO A 52 14.42 15.47 -47.51
N PRO A 53 14.90 15.70 -48.75
CA PRO A 53 16.30 15.52 -49.12
C PRO A 53 17.20 16.65 -48.60
N ALA A 54 18.41 16.30 -48.18
CA ALA A 54 19.46 17.24 -47.84
C ALA A 54 20.00 17.97 -49.10
N PRO A 55 20.37 19.26 -49.02
CA PRO A 55 21.18 19.87 -50.06
C PRO A 55 22.66 19.55 -49.85
N THR A 56 23.24 18.91 -50.86
CA THR A 56 24.67 18.87 -51.11
C THR A 56 25.14 20.27 -51.51
N VAL A 57 26.10 20.84 -50.79
CA VAL A 57 26.98 21.88 -51.34
C VAL A 57 28.41 21.49 -51.03
N ALA A 58 29.17 21.32 -52.09
CA ALA A 58 30.57 20.97 -52.08
C ALA A 58 31.43 22.20 -51.75
N SER A 59 32.48 21.91 -50.97
CA SER A 59 33.85 22.40 -51.11
C SER A 59 34.25 23.80 -50.62
N SER A 60 35.30 23.73 -49.79
CA SER A 60 36.45 24.63 -49.69
C SER A 60 36.29 25.87 -48.81
N LEU A 61 36.89 25.84 -47.63
CA LEU A 61 38.20 26.49 -47.40
C LEU A 61 38.75 26.18 -45.99
N LEU A 62 39.94 25.60 -46.03
CA LEU A 62 40.98 25.50 -44.99
C LEU A 62 40.74 26.31 -43.71
N ARG A 63 40.60 25.62 -42.58
CA ARG A 63 40.87 26.16 -41.23
C ARG A 63 41.90 25.29 -40.52
N PRO A 64 42.97 25.87 -39.94
CA PRO A 64 43.95 25.11 -39.18
C PRO A 64 43.32 24.48 -37.91
N VAL A 65 43.61 23.20 -37.73
CA VAL A 65 43.29 22.40 -36.54
C VAL A 65 44.23 22.85 -35.40
N PRO A 66 43.73 23.21 -34.20
CA PRO A 66 44.60 23.38 -33.03
C PRO A 66 45.10 22.00 -32.56
N PRO A 67 46.35 21.88 -32.10
CA PRO A 67 46.89 20.59 -31.69
C PRO A 67 46.13 20.01 -30.50
N LEU A 68 45.98 18.69 -30.58
CA LEU A 68 45.48 17.79 -29.55
C LEU A 68 46.26 18.03 -28.25
N PHE A 69 45.62 18.59 -27.24
CA PHE A 69 46.13 18.50 -25.88
C PHE A 69 45.83 17.08 -25.41
N ASP A 70 46.87 16.26 -25.25
CA ASP A 70 46.78 14.97 -24.57
C ASP A 70 46.39 15.23 -23.10
N PRO A 71 45.22 14.76 -22.62
CA PRO A 71 45.05 14.61 -21.20
C PRO A 71 45.99 13.49 -20.77
N ILE A 72 46.93 13.82 -19.90
CA ILE A 72 47.77 12.85 -19.19
C ILE A 72 46.85 11.73 -18.68
N THR A 73 47.07 10.54 -19.22
CA THR A 73 46.52 9.29 -18.72
C THR A 73 47.20 8.99 -17.39
N SER A 74 46.73 9.63 -16.32
CA SER A 74 46.98 9.15 -14.97
C SER A 74 45.85 8.19 -14.61
N LEU A 75 46.06 6.92 -14.96
CA LEU A 75 45.33 5.82 -14.33
C LEU A 75 45.42 6.01 -12.79
N PRO A 76 44.31 5.95 -12.04
CA PRO A 76 44.39 5.78 -10.60
C PRO A 76 45.04 4.41 -10.30
N PRO A 77 45.84 4.26 -9.22
CA PRO A 77 46.28 2.95 -8.78
C PRO A 77 45.05 2.10 -8.46
N LEU A 78 44.95 0.92 -9.08
CA LEU A 78 44.00 -0.11 -8.65
C LEU A 78 44.26 -0.39 -7.17
N LEU A 79 43.28 -0.11 -6.31
CA LEU A 79 43.30 -0.64 -4.95
C LEU A 79 43.20 -2.18 -5.00
N PRO A 80 43.89 -2.88 -4.09
CA PRO A 80 43.85 -4.33 -4.03
C PRO A 80 42.46 -4.82 -3.61
N SER A 81 42.03 -5.91 -4.25
CA SER A 81 40.80 -6.65 -3.95
C SER A 81 40.64 -6.90 -2.44
N PRO A 82 39.43 -6.79 -1.87
CA PRO A 82 39.18 -7.26 -0.53
C PRO A 82 39.40 -8.77 -0.51
N VAL A 83 40.37 -9.18 0.29
CA VAL A 83 40.51 -10.55 0.77
C VAL A 83 39.16 -11.02 1.32
N GLU A 84 38.76 -12.17 0.80
CA GLU A 84 37.72 -13.08 1.27
C GLU A 84 37.60 -13.05 2.80
N ALA A 85 36.54 -12.40 3.28
CA ALA A 85 36.14 -12.51 4.68
C ALA A 85 35.56 -13.92 4.86
N VAL A 86 36.32 -14.77 5.53
CA VAL A 86 35.87 -16.08 6.02
C VAL A 86 34.63 -15.85 6.90
N GLU A 87 33.51 -16.40 6.44
CA GLU A 87 32.23 -16.47 7.14
C GLU A 87 32.39 -17.30 8.43
N PRO A 88 31.91 -16.82 9.61
CA PRO A 88 31.89 -17.63 10.80
C PRO A 88 30.76 -18.66 10.71
N THR A 89 31.12 -19.94 10.72
CA THR A 89 30.21 -21.08 10.77
C THR A 89 29.24 -20.96 11.96
N PRO A 90 27.94 -21.21 11.79
CA PRO A 90 27.00 -21.22 12.92
C PRO A 90 27.27 -22.42 13.86
N PRO A 91 27.06 -22.28 15.18
CA PRO A 91 27.20 -23.38 16.12
C PRO A 91 26.10 -24.45 15.90
N PRO A 92 26.38 -25.74 16.23
CA PRO A 92 25.40 -26.81 16.07
C PRO A 92 24.19 -26.64 17.00
N PRO A 93 23.00 -27.15 16.63
CA PRO A 93 21.81 -27.07 17.45
C PRO A 93 21.94 -27.91 18.74
N PRO A 94 21.29 -27.50 19.84
CA PRO A 94 21.25 -28.29 21.07
C PRO A 94 20.47 -29.61 20.87
N PRO A 95 20.82 -30.68 21.62
CA PRO A 95 20.13 -31.97 21.51
C PRO A 95 18.67 -31.86 21.97
N PRO A 96 17.77 -32.72 21.45
CA PRO A 96 16.35 -32.69 21.79
C PRO A 96 16.16 -33.02 23.28
N VAL A 97 15.52 -32.11 24.00
CA VAL A 97 14.96 -32.39 25.32
C VAL A 97 13.92 -33.49 25.20
N HIS A 98 14.17 -34.61 25.87
CA HIS A 98 13.21 -35.69 26.05
C HIS A 98 11.96 -35.10 26.72
N PHE A 99 10.81 -35.23 26.04
CA PHE A 99 9.51 -35.01 26.63
C PHE A 99 9.35 -35.98 27.81
N VAL A 100 9.42 -35.45 29.02
CA VAL A 100 8.87 -36.13 30.19
C VAL A 100 7.36 -35.89 30.14
N THR A 101 6.64 -36.94 29.78
CA THR A 101 5.18 -37.02 29.92
C THR A 101 4.87 -37.03 31.41
N GLU A 102 4.74 -35.84 32.01
CA GLU A 102 4.20 -35.72 33.36
C GLU A 102 2.69 -35.96 33.30
N THR A 103 2.29 -37.09 33.89
CA THR A 103 0.91 -37.55 33.95
C THR A 103 0.21 -36.76 35.04
N VAL A 104 -0.66 -35.82 34.67
CA VAL A 104 -1.50 -35.09 35.63
C VAL A 104 -2.61 -36.04 36.13
N PRO A 105 -2.75 -36.29 37.44
CA PRO A 105 -3.88 -37.04 37.97
C PRO A 105 -5.16 -36.16 37.98
N PRO A 106 -6.36 -36.76 37.83
CA PRO A 106 -7.61 -36.01 37.78
C PRO A 106 -7.96 -35.39 39.16
N PRO A 107 -8.72 -34.29 39.19
CA PRO A 107 -9.12 -33.65 40.43
C PRO A 107 -10.12 -34.50 41.23
N PRO A 108 -10.08 -34.47 42.58
CA PRO A 108 -11.06 -35.16 43.42
C PRO A 108 -12.44 -34.46 43.42
N PRO A 109 -13.53 -35.20 43.68
CA PRO A 109 -14.89 -34.67 43.71
C PRO A 109 -15.13 -33.75 44.92
N PRO A 110 -16.13 -32.85 44.85
CA PRO A 110 -16.33 -31.83 45.87
C PRO A 110 -16.87 -32.39 47.21
N PRO A 111 -16.65 -31.68 48.34
CA PRO A 111 -17.14 -32.09 49.65
C PRO A 111 -18.66 -31.91 49.80
N VAL A 112 -19.28 -32.85 50.50
CA VAL A 112 -20.63 -32.76 51.06
C VAL A 112 -20.60 -31.85 52.28
N GLU A 113 -21.37 -30.76 52.28
CA GLU A 113 -21.72 -30.01 53.49
C GLU A 113 -23.23 -29.66 53.49
N GLN A 114 -23.93 -30.25 54.46
CA GLN A 114 -25.13 -29.71 55.13
C GLN A 114 -24.63 -28.94 56.38
N PRO A 115 -25.44 -28.16 57.15
CA PRO A 115 -26.79 -27.61 56.94
C PRO A 115 -26.95 -26.12 57.40
N LYS A 116 -28.06 -25.42 57.10
CA LYS A 116 -28.66 -24.43 58.03
C LYS A 116 -30.12 -24.04 57.74
N GLU A 117 -30.97 -24.33 58.73
CA GLU A 117 -32.20 -23.69 59.27
C GLU A 117 -33.23 -22.96 58.38
N GLU A 118 -34.48 -23.48 58.49
CA GLU A 118 -35.83 -22.88 58.64
C GLU A 118 -36.01 -21.34 58.72
N PRO A 119 -37.21 -20.76 58.36
CA PRO A 119 -38.49 -21.17 58.95
C PRO A 119 -39.77 -21.17 58.07
N VAL A 120 -40.65 -22.12 58.41
CA VAL A 120 -42.12 -22.03 58.67
C VAL A 120 -42.99 -21.08 57.84
N PHE A 121 -44.07 -21.62 57.23
CA PHE A 121 -45.48 -21.17 57.35
C PHE A 121 -46.39 -22.13 56.54
N SER A 122 -47.06 -23.09 57.20
CA SER A 122 -48.49 -23.11 57.59
C SER A 122 -49.50 -23.30 56.44
N ALA A 123 -50.05 -24.51 56.37
CA ALA A 123 -51.28 -24.83 55.64
C ALA A 123 -52.53 -24.55 56.52
N PRO A 124 -53.68 -24.13 55.97
CA PRO A 124 -54.94 -24.13 56.69
C PRO A 124 -55.81 -25.34 56.32
N VAL A 125 -56.16 -26.11 57.35
CA VAL A 125 -57.30 -27.03 57.40
C VAL A 125 -58.51 -26.26 57.95
N PRO A 126 -59.74 -26.45 57.44
CA PRO A 126 -60.95 -26.14 58.19
C PRO A 126 -61.61 -27.46 58.65
N LYS A 127 -61.57 -27.78 59.95
CA LYS A 127 -62.49 -27.39 61.05
C LYS A 127 -63.89 -28.01 60.94
N SER A 128 -64.09 -29.03 61.77
CA SER A 128 -65.35 -29.68 62.11
C SER A 128 -65.92 -29.06 63.40
N GLU A 129 -67.23 -28.89 63.50
CA GLU A 129 -68.07 -28.78 64.71
C GLU A 129 -69.54 -28.56 64.28
N PRO A 130 -70.58 -28.77 65.12
CA PRO A 130 -70.85 -29.89 66.04
C PRO A 130 -72.28 -30.49 65.85
N VAL A 131 -72.53 -31.57 66.61
CA VAL A 131 -73.78 -32.34 66.78
C VAL A 131 -74.89 -31.49 67.45
N PRO A 132 -76.19 -31.84 67.31
CA PRO A 132 -76.88 -32.43 68.46
C PRO A 132 -77.88 -33.54 68.13
N GLU A 133 -77.93 -34.55 69.01
CA GLU A 133 -79.05 -35.46 69.24
C GLU A 133 -80.04 -34.78 70.22
N PRO A 134 -81.35 -35.09 70.17
CA PRO A 134 -81.89 -35.86 71.32
C PRO A 134 -83.04 -36.84 70.98
N SER A 135 -83.08 -37.96 71.70
CA SER A 135 -84.28 -38.81 71.98
C SER A 135 -85.19 -38.13 73.05
N PRO A 136 -86.46 -38.51 73.37
CA PRO A 136 -87.08 -39.85 73.35
C PRO A 136 -88.62 -39.97 73.01
N VAL A 137 -89.14 -41.21 73.00
CA VAL A 137 -90.56 -41.70 72.89
C VAL A 137 -91.37 -41.45 74.20
N PRO A 138 -92.70 -41.75 74.39
CA PRO A 138 -93.83 -42.15 73.49
C PRO A 138 -95.20 -41.45 73.78
N VAL A 139 -96.30 -41.80 73.07
CA VAL A 139 -97.73 -42.00 73.52
C VAL A 139 -98.70 -42.06 72.30
N ALA A 140 -99.70 -42.95 72.36
CA ALA A 140 -100.70 -43.32 71.33
C ALA A 140 -102.03 -42.48 71.40
N PRO A 141 -103.17 -42.85 70.78
CA PRO A 141 -103.55 -42.86 69.34
C PRO A 141 -104.89 -42.12 68.99
N LEU A 142 -105.26 -42.07 67.68
CA LEU A 142 -106.58 -41.79 67.01
C LEU A 142 -107.04 -40.32 66.79
N PRO A 143 -107.93 -40.00 65.80
CA PRO A 143 -108.21 -40.58 64.47
C PRO A 143 -108.21 -39.51 63.31
N PRO A 144 -108.22 -39.90 62.01
CA PRO A 144 -108.45 -38.97 60.90
C PRO A 144 -109.91 -38.98 60.36
N PRO A 145 -110.43 -37.85 59.82
CA PRO A 145 -111.66 -37.79 59.02
C PRO A 145 -111.39 -38.14 57.52
N PRO A 146 -112.45 -38.41 56.72
CA PRO A 146 -112.40 -39.30 55.56
C PRO A 146 -111.86 -38.68 54.27
N THR A 147 -111.15 -39.49 53.50
CA THR A 147 -110.75 -39.24 52.11
C THR A 147 -111.83 -39.67 51.11
N PRO A 148 -111.94 -39.00 49.94
CA PRO A 148 -112.76 -39.46 48.81
C PRO A 148 -112.12 -40.67 48.10
N PRO A 149 -112.87 -41.41 47.26
CA PRO A 149 -112.43 -42.68 46.70
C PRO A 149 -111.33 -42.46 45.66
N VAL A 150 -110.15 -43.01 45.92
CA VAL A 150 -109.05 -43.11 44.95
C VAL A 150 -109.02 -44.54 44.45
N ASP A 151 -109.03 -44.72 43.13
CA ASP A 151 -108.88 -46.00 42.46
C ASP A 151 -107.46 -46.55 42.69
N GLU A 152 -107.33 -47.42 43.69
CA GLU A 152 -106.07 -48.03 44.18
C GLU A 152 -105.24 -48.70 43.07
N GLU A 153 -105.85 -49.17 41.98
CA GLU A 153 -105.14 -49.90 40.91
C GLU A 153 -104.46 -48.95 39.91
N ALA A 154 -105.12 -47.85 39.55
CA ALA A 154 -104.56 -46.82 38.68
C ALA A 154 -103.40 -46.08 39.34
N LEU A 155 -103.50 -45.85 40.65
CA LEU A 155 -102.43 -45.22 41.42
C LEU A 155 -101.19 -46.13 41.51
N ARG A 156 -101.36 -47.44 41.76
CA ARG A 156 -100.25 -48.40 41.83
C ARG A 156 -99.49 -48.55 40.51
N LYS A 157 -100.18 -48.57 39.37
CA LYS A 157 -99.54 -48.61 38.03
C LYS A 157 -98.74 -47.34 37.75
N THR A 158 -99.28 -46.18 38.11
CA THR A 158 -98.61 -44.88 37.93
C THR A 158 -97.35 -44.80 38.78
N ILE A 159 -97.44 -45.21 40.05
CA ILE A 159 -96.27 -45.28 40.97
C ILE A 159 -95.20 -46.22 40.40
N THR A 160 -95.60 -47.38 39.85
CA THR A 160 -94.66 -48.37 39.29
C THR A 160 -93.97 -47.84 38.03
N GLU A 161 -94.70 -47.16 37.14
CA GLU A 161 -94.14 -46.57 35.92
C GLU A 161 -93.24 -45.37 36.22
N GLU A 162 -93.63 -44.48 37.13
CA GLU A 162 -92.76 -43.37 37.57
C GLU A 162 -91.48 -43.87 38.21
N LEU A 163 -91.55 -44.88 39.09
CA LEU A 163 -90.36 -45.52 39.66
C LEU A 163 -89.46 -46.10 38.56
N ASN A 164 -90.04 -46.84 37.61
CA ASN A 164 -89.30 -47.44 36.51
C ASN A 164 -88.67 -46.39 35.58
N GLN A 165 -89.36 -45.26 35.36
CA GLN A 165 -88.87 -44.14 34.57
C GLN A 165 -87.77 -43.37 35.32
N GLY A 166 -87.93 -43.16 36.62
CA GLY A 166 -86.91 -42.58 37.50
C GLY A 166 -85.62 -43.40 37.49
N PHE A 167 -85.70 -44.73 37.65
CA PHE A 167 -84.53 -45.60 37.57
C PHE A 167 -83.81 -45.53 36.21
N LYS A 168 -84.55 -45.41 35.10
CA LYS A 168 -83.96 -45.22 33.77
C LYS A 168 -83.28 -43.87 33.63
N GLN A 169 -83.89 -42.82 34.17
CA GLN A 169 -83.33 -41.47 34.15
C GLN A 169 -82.06 -41.39 35.01
N ASP A 170 -82.08 -41.99 36.21
CA ASP A 170 -80.91 -42.09 37.08
C ASP A 170 -79.79 -42.88 36.42
N ARG A 171 -80.12 -43.97 35.73
CA ARG A 171 -79.14 -44.74 34.95
C ARG A 171 -78.52 -43.91 33.84
N ALA A 172 -79.34 -43.19 33.05
CA ALA A 172 -78.85 -42.35 31.96
C ALA A 172 -78.00 -41.18 32.48
N LYS A 173 -78.40 -40.58 33.59
CA LYS A 173 -77.65 -39.52 34.27
C LYS A 173 -76.32 -40.04 34.81
N ALA A 174 -76.32 -41.20 35.46
CA ALA A 174 -75.10 -41.85 35.96
C ALA A 174 -74.14 -42.21 34.82
N GLU A 175 -74.66 -42.73 33.70
CA GLU A 175 -73.86 -42.99 32.49
C GLU A 175 -73.26 -41.70 31.92
N GLN A 176 -74.02 -40.60 31.88
CA GLN A 176 -73.54 -39.30 31.40
C GLN A 176 -72.50 -38.68 32.34
N GLU A 177 -72.71 -38.73 33.66
CA GLU A 177 -71.76 -38.24 34.67
C GLU A 177 -70.46 -39.03 34.62
N LEU A 178 -70.54 -40.35 34.46
CA LEU A 178 -69.36 -41.21 34.28
C LEU A 178 -68.60 -40.86 32.99
N GLN A 179 -69.30 -40.63 31.89
CA GLN A 179 -68.70 -40.23 30.62
C GLN A 179 -68.00 -38.86 30.73
N ALA A 180 -68.67 -37.87 31.31
CA ALA A 180 -68.12 -36.54 31.53
C ALA A 180 -66.88 -36.58 32.45
N TRP A 181 -66.90 -37.42 33.48
CA TRP A 181 -65.75 -37.63 34.34
C TRP A 181 -64.57 -38.26 33.58
N LEU A 182 -64.82 -39.28 32.76
CA LEU A 182 -63.80 -39.91 31.91
C LEU A 182 -63.17 -38.92 30.92
N GLU A 183 -63.98 -38.08 30.28
CA GLU A 183 -63.51 -37.06 29.34
C GLU A 183 -62.69 -35.98 30.05
N SER A 184 -63.15 -35.52 31.23
CA SER A 184 -62.40 -34.59 32.06
C SER A 184 -61.04 -35.17 32.47
N GLU A 185 -61.00 -36.43 32.89
CA GLU A 185 -59.77 -37.08 33.32
C GLU A 185 -58.82 -37.32 32.14
N LYS A 186 -59.35 -37.71 30.98
CA LYS A 186 -58.58 -37.81 29.73
C LYS A 186 -58.01 -36.47 29.31
N ALA A 187 -58.78 -35.38 29.39
CA ALA A 187 -58.33 -34.04 29.08
C ALA A 187 -57.21 -33.61 30.04
N ARG A 188 -57.38 -33.85 31.35
CA ARG A 188 -56.38 -33.54 32.38
C ARG A 188 -55.06 -34.29 32.15
N VAL A 189 -55.12 -35.59 31.89
CA VAL A 189 -53.93 -36.40 31.58
C VAL A 189 -53.28 -35.93 30.28
N SER A 190 -54.05 -35.64 29.23
CA SER A 190 -53.49 -35.16 27.97
C SER A 190 -52.84 -33.77 28.08
N ALA A 191 -53.44 -32.86 28.85
CA ALA A 191 -52.88 -31.53 29.10
C ALA A 191 -51.60 -31.62 29.94
N SER A 192 -51.57 -32.49 30.96
CA SER A 192 -50.36 -32.76 31.74
C SER A 192 -49.23 -33.31 30.87
N ALA A 193 -49.54 -34.30 30.01
CA ALA A 193 -48.56 -34.88 29.10
C ALA A 193 -48.02 -33.86 28.08
N GLN A 194 -48.89 -32.98 27.56
CA GLN A 194 -48.47 -31.90 26.65
C GLN A 194 -47.61 -30.85 27.35
N ALA A 195 -47.96 -30.44 28.57
CA ALA A 195 -47.18 -29.49 29.34
C ALA A 195 -45.80 -30.05 29.68
N GLU A 196 -45.73 -31.34 30.07
CA GLU A 196 -44.47 -32.02 30.35
C GLU A 196 -43.60 -32.15 29.09
N ALA A 197 -44.18 -32.55 27.95
CA ALA A 197 -43.48 -32.60 26.68
C ALA A 197 -42.97 -31.22 26.24
N GLN A 198 -43.76 -30.15 26.42
CA GLN A 198 -43.34 -28.78 26.11
C GLN A 198 -42.22 -28.30 27.03
N SER A 199 -42.27 -28.63 28.33
CA SER A 199 -41.18 -28.31 29.27
C SER A 199 -39.89 -29.01 28.86
N GLN A 200 -39.94 -30.32 28.58
CA GLN A 200 -38.76 -31.08 28.15
C GLN A 200 -38.15 -30.50 26.87
N VAL A 201 -38.97 -30.12 25.90
CA VAL A 201 -38.49 -29.46 24.67
C VAL A 201 -37.88 -28.09 24.98
N GLN A 202 -38.50 -27.27 25.84
CA GLN A 202 -37.95 -25.97 26.23
C GLN A 202 -36.62 -26.10 26.97
N ASP A 203 -36.51 -27.06 27.88
CA ASP A 203 -35.29 -27.32 28.65
C ASP A 203 -34.16 -27.77 27.73
N GLU A 204 -34.44 -28.69 26.81
CA GLU A 204 -33.45 -29.19 25.87
C GLU A 204 -33.01 -28.11 24.87
N VAL A 205 -33.94 -27.33 24.34
CA VAL A 205 -33.62 -26.17 23.48
C VAL A 205 -32.78 -25.15 24.24
N SER A 206 -33.13 -24.84 25.49
CA SER A 206 -32.35 -23.92 26.33
C SER A 206 -30.95 -24.44 26.60
N ARG A 207 -30.81 -25.74 26.86
CA ARG A 207 -29.51 -26.41 27.06
C ARG A 207 -28.66 -26.34 25.79
N ILE A 208 -29.22 -26.69 24.64
CA ILE A 208 -28.51 -26.63 23.35
C ILE A 208 -28.05 -25.20 23.04
N LEU A 209 -28.96 -24.22 23.11
CA LEU A 209 -28.62 -22.82 22.84
C LEU A 209 -27.56 -22.26 23.79
N SER A 210 -27.54 -22.72 25.05
CA SER A 210 -26.51 -22.32 26.01
C SER A 210 -25.11 -22.82 25.61
N VAL A 211 -25.03 -24.07 25.15
CA VAL A 211 -23.79 -24.71 24.70
C VAL A 211 -23.32 -24.07 23.40
N GLU A 212 -24.22 -23.90 22.42
CA GLU A 212 -23.89 -23.24 21.15
C GLU A 212 -23.36 -21.81 21.36
N ARG A 213 -23.97 -21.06 22.28
CA ARG A 213 -23.50 -19.72 22.64
C ARG A 213 -22.10 -19.76 23.26
N ALA A 214 -21.83 -20.69 24.17
CA ALA A 214 -20.51 -20.83 24.78
C ALA A 214 -19.43 -21.18 23.74
N VAL A 215 -19.73 -22.13 22.84
CA VAL A 215 -18.83 -22.52 21.75
C VAL A 215 -18.59 -21.34 20.79
N ALA A 216 -19.64 -20.59 20.44
CA ALA A 216 -19.50 -19.40 19.60
C ALA A 216 -18.63 -18.33 20.28
N GLN A 217 -18.79 -18.11 21.58
CA GLN A 217 -17.96 -17.17 22.34
C GLN A 217 -16.49 -17.60 22.38
N GLU A 218 -16.21 -18.88 22.64
CA GLU A 218 -14.84 -19.40 22.64
C GLU A 218 -14.20 -19.30 21.25
N SER A 219 -14.94 -19.66 20.19
CA SER A 219 -14.48 -19.52 18.81
C SER A 219 -14.10 -18.07 18.47
N VAL A 220 -14.91 -17.10 18.88
CA VAL A 220 -14.63 -15.68 18.67
C VAL A 220 -13.42 -15.25 19.48
N GLN A 221 -13.29 -15.66 20.74
CA GLN A 221 -12.12 -15.34 21.56
C GLN A 221 -10.83 -15.89 20.97
N GLN A 222 -10.84 -17.15 20.49
CA GLN A 222 -9.69 -17.75 19.82
C GLN A 222 -9.32 -17.01 18.53
N ALA A 223 -10.32 -16.59 17.73
CA ALA A 223 -10.08 -15.80 16.53
C ALA A 223 -9.42 -14.46 16.84
N ILE A 224 -9.89 -13.75 17.87
CA ILE A 224 -9.32 -12.46 18.32
C ILE A 224 -7.87 -12.64 18.78
N ILE A 225 -7.58 -13.68 19.56
CA ILE A 225 -6.20 -13.95 20.04
C ILE A 225 -5.28 -14.23 18.85
N LYS A 226 -5.73 -15.07 17.92
CA LYS A 226 -4.96 -15.39 16.71
C LYS A 226 -4.68 -14.14 15.87
N GLU A 227 -5.71 -13.32 15.63
CA GLU A 227 -5.57 -12.07 14.87
C GLU A 227 -4.57 -11.11 15.54
N ARG A 228 -4.65 -10.94 16.87
CA ARG A 228 -3.69 -10.12 17.63
C ARG A 228 -2.25 -10.62 17.47
N ILE A 229 -2.02 -11.92 17.56
CA ILE A 229 -0.68 -12.49 17.40
C ILE A 229 -0.18 -12.25 15.97
N THR A 230 -1.00 -12.50 14.96
CA THR A 230 -0.61 -12.29 13.56
C THR A 230 -0.29 -10.83 13.25
N THR A 231 -1.10 -9.90 13.74
CA THR A 231 -0.89 -8.45 13.53
C THR A 231 0.36 -7.96 14.25
N GLU A 232 0.64 -8.45 15.46
CA GLU A 232 1.87 -8.10 16.16
C GLU A 232 3.12 -8.65 15.47
N ASP A 233 3.06 -9.88 14.95
CA ASP A 233 4.16 -10.48 14.18
C ASP A 233 4.41 -9.72 12.87
N GLU A 234 3.37 -9.38 12.13
CA GLU A 234 3.48 -8.55 10.92
C GLU A 234 4.08 -7.17 11.24
N LYS A 235 3.67 -6.56 12.36
CA LYS A 235 4.24 -5.29 12.82
C LYS A 235 5.72 -5.42 13.14
N ARG A 236 6.14 -6.50 13.79
CA ARG A 236 7.56 -6.76 14.08
C ARG A 236 8.36 -6.96 12.79
N ARG A 237 7.83 -7.73 11.83
CA ARG A 237 8.44 -7.90 10.51
C ARG A 237 8.58 -6.56 9.77
N ALA A 238 7.52 -5.75 9.75
CA ALA A 238 7.54 -4.42 9.15
C ALA A 238 8.59 -3.50 9.82
N GLN A 239 8.72 -3.55 11.15
CA GLN A 239 9.73 -2.78 11.87
C GLN A 239 11.16 -3.22 11.54
N LEU A 240 11.42 -4.51 11.34
CA LEU A 240 12.73 -5.00 10.93
C LEU A 240 13.11 -4.49 9.53
N PHE A 241 12.17 -4.55 8.58
CA PHE A 241 12.39 -3.99 7.25
C PHE A 241 12.58 -2.47 7.27
N ALA A 242 11.81 -1.74 8.08
CA ALA A 242 11.98 -0.29 8.23
C ALA A 242 13.39 0.06 8.73
N LYS A 243 13.91 -0.67 9.73
CA LYS A 243 15.30 -0.48 10.21
C LYS A 243 16.34 -0.80 9.13
N GLN A 244 16.11 -1.86 8.36
CA GLN A 244 17.02 -2.23 7.27
C GLN A 244 17.03 -1.14 6.19
N LEU A 245 15.87 -0.59 5.84
CA LEU A 245 15.76 0.52 4.89
C LEU A 245 16.46 1.77 5.41
N GLU A 246 16.26 2.13 6.66
CA GLU A 246 16.93 3.29 7.27
C GLU A 246 18.46 3.16 7.23
N ALA A 247 19.00 1.98 7.51
CA ALA A 247 20.43 1.71 7.38
C ALA A 247 20.92 1.87 5.92
N ARG A 248 20.16 1.35 4.95
CA ARG A 248 20.49 1.48 3.52
C ARG A 248 20.40 2.92 3.03
N GLU A 249 19.41 3.68 3.50
CA GLU A 249 19.27 5.11 3.20
C GLU A 249 20.43 5.92 3.78
N ALA A 250 20.88 5.59 5.00
CA ALA A 250 22.04 6.23 5.60
C ALA A 250 23.33 5.98 4.79
N ASP A 251 23.54 4.75 4.33
CA ASP A 251 24.67 4.39 3.47
C ASP A 251 24.61 5.12 2.11
N LEU A 252 23.43 5.15 1.48
CA LEU A 252 23.22 5.85 0.22
C LEU A 252 23.49 7.36 0.38
N LYS A 253 23.03 7.95 1.47
CA LYS A 253 23.25 9.36 1.79
C LYS A 253 24.74 9.66 1.99
N LYS A 254 25.49 8.76 2.63
CA LYS A 254 26.94 8.90 2.77
C LYS A 254 27.64 8.88 1.40
N GLN A 255 27.19 8.01 0.49
CA GLN A 255 27.72 7.98 -0.88
C GLN A 255 27.35 9.24 -1.68
N ASP A 256 26.11 9.72 -1.60
CA ASP A 256 25.68 10.96 -2.28
C ASP A 256 26.53 12.14 -1.83
N VAL A 257 26.72 12.32 -0.51
CA VAL A 257 27.59 13.38 0.02
C VAL A 257 29.03 13.22 -0.47
N PHE A 258 29.58 12.00 -0.43
CA PHE A 258 30.94 11.74 -0.91
C PHE A 258 31.12 12.12 -2.38
N TYR A 259 30.24 11.66 -3.27
CA TYR A 259 30.37 11.95 -4.71
C TYR A 259 30.07 13.41 -5.04
N ARG A 260 29.10 14.04 -4.35
CA ARG A 260 28.88 15.49 -4.48
C ARG A 260 30.10 16.29 -4.09
N GLU A 261 30.79 15.92 -3.01
CA GLU A 261 32.01 16.59 -2.60
C GLU A 261 33.14 16.41 -3.62
N GLN A 262 33.29 15.21 -4.19
CA GLN A 262 34.28 14.99 -5.27
C GLN A 262 34.00 15.85 -6.50
N VAL A 263 32.74 15.91 -6.92
CA VAL A 263 32.31 16.76 -8.05
C VAL A 263 32.57 18.23 -7.73
N ALA A 264 32.18 18.73 -6.55
CA ALA A 264 32.41 20.10 -6.16
C ALA A 264 33.90 20.48 -6.14
N ARG A 265 34.78 19.59 -5.65
CA ARG A 265 36.24 19.81 -5.67
C ARG A 265 36.81 19.83 -7.08
N LEU A 266 36.30 18.97 -7.98
CA LEU A 266 36.68 18.96 -9.39
C LEU A 266 36.21 20.23 -10.10
N GLU A 267 34.97 20.64 -9.87
CA GLU A 267 34.40 21.89 -10.39
C GLU A 267 35.21 23.10 -9.92
N GLU A 268 35.51 23.19 -8.62
CA GLU A 268 36.33 24.27 -8.05
C GLU A 268 37.71 24.34 -8.73
N ARG A 269 38.41 23.19 -8.85
CA ARG A 269 39.71 23.15 -9.52
C ARG A 269 39.60 23.55 -10.99
N SER A 270 38.54 23.14 -11.68
CA SER A 270 38.32 23.50 -13.07
C SER A 270 38.09 25.01 -13.22
N VAL A 271 37.29 25.63 -12.35
CA VAL A 271 37.04 27.08 -12.35
C VAL A 271 38.35 27.84 -12.10
N GLN A 272 39.16 27.40 -11.15
CA GLN A 272 40.48 28.00 -10.90
C GLN A 272 41.39 27.89 -12.12
N PHE A 273 41.43 26.72 -12.76
CA PHE A 273 42.22 26.51 -13.97
C PHE A 273 41.79 27.44 -15.10
N TYR A 274 40.48 27.57 -15.37
CA TYR A 274 39.97 28.48 -16.40
C TYR A 274 40.25 29.95 -16.08
N LYS A 275 40.12 30.35 -14.82
CA LYS A 275 40.42 31.71 -14.38
C LYS A 275 41.89 32.07 -14.66
N VAL A 276 42.82 31.27 -14.14
CA VAL A 276 44.26 31.50 -14.34
C VAL A 276 44.63 31.45 -15.81
N THR A 277 44.05 30.53 -16.58
CA THR A 277 44.30 30.43 -18.03
C THR A 277 43.85 31.68 -18.77
N THR A 278 42.67 32.20 -18.44
CA THR A 278 42.11 33.40 -19.06
C THR A 278 42.93 34.64 -18.68
N GLU A 279 43.30 34.78 -17.41
CA GLU A 279 44.17 35.86 -16.91
C GLU A 279 45.54 35.83 -17.61
N ASN A 280 46.18 34.67 -17.73
CA ASN A 280 47.45 34.51 -18.43
C ASN A 280 47.33 34.84 -19.93
N TYR A 281 46.25 34.42 -20.59
CA TYR A 281 46.01 34.74 -22.00
C TYR A 281 45.86 36.23 -22.22
N HIS A 282 45.03 36.91 -21.41
CA HIS A 282 44.85 38.36 -21.52
C HIS A 282 46.14 39.11 -21.24
N LYS A 283 46.88 38.71 -20.19
CA LYS A 283 48.18 39.29 -19.90
C LYS A 283 49.15 39.14 -21.07
N ALA A 284 49.26 37.94 -21.65
CA ALA A 284 50.12 37.72 -22.81
C ALA A 284 49.67 38.52 -24.04
N ALA A 285 48.35 38.64 -24.26
CA ALA A 285 47.78 39.46 -25.33
C ALA A 285 48.10 40.95 -25.13
N ASP A 286 47.97 41.47 -23.91
CA ASP A 286 48.31 42.85 -23.55
C ASP A 286 49.81 43.11 -23.68
N ASP A 287 50.65 42.18 -23.21
CA ASP A 287 52.11 42.27 -23.33
C ASP A 287 52.52 42.34 -24.81
N ILE A 288 51.97 41.48 -25.67
CA ILE A 288 52.21 41.51 -27.11
C ILE A 288 51.66 42.80 -27.72
N ASN A 289 50.43 43.22 -27.38
CA ASN A 289 49.83 44.43 -27.91
C ASN A 289 50.59 45.71 -27.49
N SER A 290 51.22 45.71 -26.31
CA SER A 290 52.06 46.81 -25.84
C SER A 290 53.36 46.95 -26.65
N LYS A 291 54.00 45.82 -26.98
CA LYS A 291 55.19 45.76 -27.82
C LYS A 291 54.85 46.00 -29.30
N PHE A 292 53.67 45.53 -29.70
CA PHE A 292 53.09 45.68 -31.02
C PHE A 292 52.09 46.85 -31.03
N ARG A 293 52.50 48.01 -30.51
CA ARG A 293 51.77 49.25 -30.80
C ARG A 293 51.78 49.42 -32.32
N ARG A 294 50.60 49.31 -32.92
CA ARG A 294 50.41 49.42 -34.37
C ARG A 294 51.11 50.69 -34.81
N TYR A 295 51.96 50.55 -35.83
CA TYR A 295 52.64 51.64 -36.51
C TYR A 295 51.65 52.80 -36.63
N GLU A 296 51.89 53.87 -35.87
CA GLU A 296 51.07 55.06 -35.90
C GLU A 296 51.43 55.76 -37.22
N MET A 297 50.82 55.28 -38.31
CA MET A 297 50.98 55.86 -39.64
C MET A 297 50.47 57.29 -39.56
N TYR A 298 51.38 58.23 -39.34
CA TYR A 298 51.05 59.64 -39.36
C TYR A 298 50.86 60.05 -40.83
N PRO A 299 49.63 60.32 -41.28
CA PRO A 299 49.42 60.67 -42.68
C PRO A 299 50.13 62.01 -42.94
N VAL A 300 51.11 62.00 -43.84
CA VAL A 300 51.90 63.20 -44.15
C VAL A 300 51.12 64.09 -45.13
N CYS A 301 51.21 65.41 -44.96
CA CYS A 301 50.59 66.41 -45.83
C CYS A 301 49.04 66.44 -45.83
N THR A 302 48.37 65.90 -44.80
CA THR A 302 46.89 65.90 -44.72
C THR A 302 46.28 67.27 -44.83
N ASP A 303 46.91 68.27 -44.23
CA ASP A 303 46.35 69.62 -44.18
C ASP A 303 46.41 70.28 -45.56
N LEU A 304 47.52 70.10 -46.30
CA LEU A 304 47.64 70.55 -47.68
C LEU A 304 46.73 69.74 -48.61
N GLN A 305 46.55 68.44 -48.34
CA GLN A 305 45.59 67.61 -49.05
C GLN A 305 44.15 68.13 -48.86
N GLY A 306 43.80 68.57 -47.65
CA GLY A 306 42.52 69.22 -47.39
C GLY A 306 42.38 70.54 -48.14
N GLN A 307 43.40 71.39 -48.09
CA GLN A 307 43.40 72.72 -48.73
C GLN A 307 43.31 72.64 -50.25
N ILE A 308 44.04 71.72 -50.90
CA ILE A 308 43.99 71.57 -52.35
C ILE A 308 42.62 71.05 -52.82
N LEU A 309 42.05 70.09 -52.08
CA LEU A 309 40.73 69.55 -52.36
C LEU A 309 39.63 70.61 -52.17
N ALA A 310 39.76 71.47 -51.16
CA ALA A 310 38.86 72.61 -50.96
C ALA A 310 38.97 73.62 -52.12
N CYS A 311 40.19 74.02 -52.49
CA CYS A 311 40.41 74.97 -53.58
C CYS A 311 39.83 74.48 -54.92
N TYR A 312 40.00 73.20 -55.26
CA TYR A 312 39.43 72.64 -56.49
C TYR A 312 37.91 72.59 -56.49
N LYS A 313 37.29 72.35 -55.33
CA LYS A 313 35.82 72.40 -55.19
C LYS A 313 35.28 73.82 -55.39
N GLU A 314 36.01 74.83 -54.93
CA GLU A 314 35.62 76.24 -55.06
C GLU A 314 35.93 76.82 -56.45
N ASN A 315 36.89 76.24 -57.18
CA ASN A 315 37.36 76.73 -58.49
C ASN A 315 37.12 75.71 -59.62
N VAL A 316 35.89 75.20 -59.74
CA VAL A 316 35.50 74.22 -60.79
C VAL A 316 35.74 74.82 -62.19
N GLY A 317 36.50 74.10 -63.02
CA GLY A 317 36.88 74.54 -64.38
C GLY A 317 38.00 75.59 -64.43
N LYS A 318 38.48 76.09 -63.28
CA LYS A 318 39.59 77.07 -63.17
C LYS A 318 40.69 76.56 -62.23
N THR A 319 41.09 75.30 -62.40
CA THR A 319 42.02 74.58 -61.52
C THR A 319 43.41 75.22 -61.42
N LEU A 320 43.81 76.02 -62.41
CA LEU A 320 45.09 76.77 -62.39
C LEU A 320 45.18 77.78 -61.24
N ASN A 321 44.06 78.26 -60.69
CA ASN A 321 44.07 79.13 -59.50
C ASN A 321 44.57 78.41 -58.24
N CYS A 322 44.50 77.08 -58.21
CA CYS A 322 44.98 76.24 -57.11
C CYS A 322 46.43 75.75 -57.32
N SER A 323 47.11 76.23 -58.37
CA SER A 323 48.45 75.77 -58.75
C SER A 323 49.49 75.97 -57.66
N SER A 324 49.40 77.05 -56.87
CA SER A 324 50.31 77.30 -55.74
C SER A 324 50.15 76.25 -54.63
N ILE A 325 48.90 75.96 -54.23
CA ILE A 325 48.58 74.93 -53.22
C ILE A 325 48.98 73.54 -53.73
N ALA A 326 48.75 73.27 -55.02
CA ALA A 326 49.18 72.03 -55.67
C ALA A 326 50.71 71.85 -55.66
N ALA A 327 51.45 72.92 -55.94
CA ALA A 327 52.91 72.91 -55.87
C ALA A 327 53.41 72.64 -54.43
N LEU A 328 52.81 73.29 -53.44
CA LEU A 328 53.13 73.05 -52.03
C LEU A 328 52.82 71.62 -51.59
N TYR A 329 51.68 71.06 -52.03
CA TYR A 329 51.31 69.68 -51.70
C TYR A 329 52.30 68.69 -52.33
N LEU A 330 52.64 68.87 -53.60
CA LEU A 330 53.65 68.06 -54.29
C LEU A 330 55.03 68.18 -53.64
N GLN A 331 55.43 69.37 -53.20
CA GLN A 331 56.68 69.58 -52.48
C GLN A 331 56.67 68.84 -51.14
N CYS A 332 55.57 68.91 -50.38
CA CYS A 332 55.40 68.17 -49.13
C CYS A 332 55.49 66.65 -49.36
N VAL A 333 54.80 66.12 -50.37
CA VAL A 333 54.85 64.69 -50.73
C VAL A 333 56.26 64.26 -51.14
N ASN A 334 56.96 65.07 -51.94
CA ASN A 334 58.32 64.76 -52.40
C ASN A 334 59.34 64.81 -51.25
N ASN A 335 59.24 65.80 -50.36
CA ASN A 335 60.07 65.88 -49.15
C ASN A 335 59.80 64.69 -48.23
N ALA A 336 58.52 64.33 -48.03
CA ALA A 336 58.15 63.16 -47.25
C ALA A 336 58.69 61.85 -47.85
N LYS A 337 58.69 61.71 -49.19
CA LYS A 337 59.29 60.58 -49.90
C LYS A 337 60.80 60.53 -49.69
N GLN A 338 61.51 61.66 -49.83
CA GLN A 338 62.96 61.71 -49.64
C GLN A 338 63.37 61.43 -48.18
N ASN A 339 62.65 62.00 -47.21
CA ASN A 339 62.95 61.80 -45.79
C ASN A 339 62.58 60.39 -45.27
N ASN A 340 61.52 59.75 -45.80
CA ASN A 340 61.19 58.37 -45.43
C ASN A 340 62.16 57.32 -46.01
N ILE A 341 62.89 57.64 -47.09
CA ILE A 341 63.94 56.75 -47.61
C ILE A 341 65.17 56.73 -46.67
N VAL A 342 65.38 57.78 -45.88
CA VAL A 342 66.48 57.86 -44.89
C VAL A 342 66.10 57.23 -43.54
N HIS A 343 64.81 57.12 -43.23
CA HIS A 343 64.27 56.51 -42.00
C HIS A 343 63.45 55.23 -42.25
N ALA A 344 63.79 54.44 -43.26
CA ALA A 344 63.29 53.06 -43.33
C ALA A 344 63.85 52.29 -42.11
N PRO A 345 63.01 51.76 -41.20
CA PRO A 345 63.52 50.88 -40.16
C PRO A 345 64.00 49.60 -40.86
N SER A 346 65.28 49.26 -40.70
CA SER A 346 65.81 47.94 -41.05
C SER A 346 65.18 46.92 -40.11
N TRP A 347 64.08 46.29 -40.54
CA TRP A 347 63.49 45.16 -39.83
C TRP A 347 64.30 43.89 -40.14
N THR A 348 65.52 43.85 -39.62
CA THR A 348 66.28 42.62 -39.43
C THR A 348 67.05 42.81 -38.15
N ASP A 349 66.48 42.43 -37.00
CA ASP A 349 67.25 41.91 -35.87
C ASP A 349 66.32 41.15 -34.92
N ASP A 350 66.79 39.93 -34.62
CA ASP A 350 66.45 39.01 -33.53
C ASP A 350 65.03 38.43 -33.40
N ALA A 351 64.82 37.35 -34.16
CA ALA A 351 64.02 36.22 -33.71
C ALA A 351 64.95 35.16 -33.07
N THR A 352 65.40 35.36 -31.83
CA THR A 352 65.90 34.27 -30.95
C THR A 352 65.90 34.71 -29.48
N SER A 353 64.88 34.31 -28.70
CA SER A 353 65.00 33.50 -27.48
C SER A 353 63.69 33.47 -26.69
#